data_AF-A0A2D7Z789-F1
#
_entry.id   AF-A0A2D7Z789-F1
#
_cell.length_a   1.000
_cell.length_b   1.000
_cell.length_c   1.000
_cell.angle_alpha   90.00
_cell.angle_beta   90.00
_cell.angle_gamma   90.00
#
_symmetry.space_group_name_H-M   'P 1'
#
loop_
_entity.id
_entity.type
_entity.pdbx_description
1 polymer ?
#
loop_
_entity_poly.entity_id
_entity_poly.type
_entity_poly.pdbx_seq_one_letter_code
_entity_poly.pdbx_strand_id
1 'polypeptide(L)'
;MTEHLFCAGFGYVAGYLAGDLLARGWRVSGTSRAPADKSVDPRVGLLAFDGSQPLAAGALDDVTHVVHSIAPGEEGDGFLVQHRDLVRRVPNLRWFGYLSTTGVYGDRAGGEVSEADPPRPGSARARRRVAAETAWRALFADTPVTYQVFRLAGIYGPGRNVLEQLRAGRARIIDKPGQVFSRIHVADIVAVLTAAIAAPQDGAIYNLADDLPSPSGDVIRYGAALLGCDPPPVTPFAAAELSPMARAFYSECRRVRADRTKGELGWRPQFPTYREGLRALHDLG
;
A
#
# COMPACT_ATOMS: atom_id res chain seq x y z
N MET A 1 13.74 14.69 -21.58
CA MET A 1 14.08 13.41 -20.96
C MET A 1 12.78 12.64 -20.75
N THR A 2 12.75 11.34 -21.04
CA THR A 2 11.56 10.51 -20.82
C THR A 2 11.40 10.25 -19.32
N GLU A 3 10.18 10.35 -18.81
CA GLU A 3 9.90 10.03 -17.41
C GLU A 3 10.12 8.55 -17.13
N HIS A 4 10.72 8.24 -15.98
CA HIS A 4 11.11 6.89 -15.59
C HIS A 4 10.72 6.61 -14.13
N LEU A 5 9.73 5.75 -13.95
CA LEU A 5 9.36 5.22 -12.65
C LEU A 5 10.18 3.95 -12.33
N PHE A 6 10.85 3.98 -11.18
CA PHE A 6 11.46 2.80 -10.57
C PHE A 6 10.62 2.31 -9.38
N CYS A 7 10.16 1.06 -9.42
CA CYS A 7 9.44 0.44 -8.31
C CYS A 7 10.40 -0.41 -7.46
N ALA A 8 10.86 0.14 -6.34
CA ALA A 8 11.59 -0.64 -5.33
C ALA A 8 10.59 -1.59 -4.64
N GLY A 9 10.60 -2.85 -5.08
CA GLY A 9 9.56 -3.85 -4.81
C GLY A 9 8.42 -3.77 -5.82
N PHE A 10 8.49 -4.57 -6.88
CA PHE A 10 7.47 -4.69 -7.92
C PHE A 10 6.34 -5.62 -7.47
N GLY A 11 5.49 -5.11 -6.58
CA GLY A 11 4.34 -5.82 -6.01
C GLY A 11 3.02 -5.56 -6.73
N TYR A 12 1.92 -5.86 -6.03
CA TYR A 12 0.55 -5.69 -6.52
C TYR A 12 0.26 -4.24 -6.96
N VAL A 13 0.47 -3.26 -6.08
CA VAL A 13 0.24 -1.83 -6.40
C VAL A 13 1.15 -1.36 -7.54
N ALA A 14 2.43 -1.75 -7.52
CA ALA A 14 3.40 -1.38 -8.55
C ALA A 14 2.97 -1.86 -9.95
N GLY A 15 2.38 -3.06 -10.06
CA GLY A 15 1.86 -3.56 -11.34
C GLY A 15 0.75 -2.69 -11.94
N TYR A 16 -0.22 -2.24 -11.12
CA TYR A 16 -1.28 -1.35 -11.61
C TYR A 16 -0.75 0.04 -11.95
N LEU A 17 0.14 0.60 -11.11
CA LEU A 17 0.77 1.90 -11.40
C LEU A 17 1.61 1.84 -12.67
N ALA A 18 2.37 0.76 -12.87
CA ALA A 18 3.16 0.54 -14.08
C ALA A 18 2.27 0.54 -15.33
N GLY A 19 1.12 -0.15 -15.30
CA GLY A 19 0.16 -0.15 -16.40
C GLY A 19 -0.33 1.27 -16.76
N ASP A 20 -0.73 2.07 -15.76
CA ASP A 20 -1.18 3.46 -15.97
C ASP A 20 -0.06 4.34 -16.56
N LEU A 21 1.15 4.26 -16.03
CA LEU A 21 2.26 5.12 -16.49
C LEU A 21 2.82 4.69 -17.85
N LEU A 22 2.90 3.38 -18.13
CA LEU A 22 3.29 2.88 -19.47
C LEU A 22 2.32 3.37 -20.54
N ALA A 23 1.02 3.42 -20.25
CA ALA A 23 0.01 3.96 -21.17
C ALA A 23 0.20 5.47 -21.43
N ARG A 24 0.86 6.18 -20.51
CA ARG A 24 1.23 7.61 -20.62
C ARG A 24 2.62 7.82 -21.22
N GLY A 25 3.27 6.77 -21.73
CA GLY A 25 4.58 6.84 -22.38
C GLY A 25 5.77 6.89 -21.42
N TRP A 26 5.57 6.56 -20.14
CA TRP A 26 6.68 6.47 -19.18
C TRP A 26 7.48 5.21 -19.40
N ARG A 27 8.77 5.27 -19.06
CA ARG A 27 9.57 4.07 -18.81
C ARG A 27 9.26 3.56 -17.41
N VAL A 28 9.18 2.24 -17.24
CA VAL A 28 9.00 1.61 -15.93
C VAL A 28 10.01 0.51 -15.72
N SER A 29 10.64 0.51 -14.56
CA SER A 29 11.46 -0.59 -14.07
C SER A 29 11.18 -0.86 -12.60
N GLY A 30 11.73 -1.93 -12.05
CA GLY A 30 11.60 -2.20 -10.63
C GLY A 30 12.32 -3.46 -10.20
N THR A 31 12.14 -3.83 -8.95
CA THR A 31 12.85 -4.98 -8.36
C THR A 31 11.94 -6.13 -7.94
N SER A 32 12.44 -7.35 -8.04
CA SER A 32 11.82 -8.56 -7.49
C SER A 32 12.90 -9.47 -6.93
N ARG A 33 12.56 -10.29 -5.93
CA ARG A 33 13.47 -11.37 -5.48
C ARG A 33 13.69 -12.43 -6.55
N ALA A 34 12.63 -12.73 -7.29
CA ALA A 34 12.65 -13.63 -8.44
C ALA A 34 11.99 -12.93 -9.63
N PRO A 35 12.76 -12.18 -10.44
CA PRO A 35 12.23 -11.51 -11.64
C PRO A 35 11.69 -12.48 -12.68
N ALA A 36 12.37 -13.62 -12.87
CA ALA A 36 12.01 -14.63 -13.88
C ALA A 36 10.63 -15.26 -13.65
N ASP A 37 10.16 -15.31 -12.40
CA ASP A 37 8.89 -15.93 -12.02
C ASP A 37 7.70 -14.96 -12.13
N LYS A 38 7.95 -13.69 -12.50
CA LYS A 38 6.91 -12.67 -12.58
C LYS A 38 6.40 -12.49 -14.00
N SER A 39 5.11 -12.71 -14.19
CA SER A 39 4.39 -12.21 -15.35
C SER A 39 4.10 -10.71 -15.17
N VAL A 40 4.73 -9.88 -15.99
CA VAL A 40 4.54 -8.42 -16.06
C VAL A 40 4.49 -7.97 -17.52
N ASP A 41 4.05 -6.74 -17.77
CA ASP A 41 4.15 -6.14 -19.11
C ASP A 41 5.61 -6.20 -19.60
N PRO A 42 5.89 -6.67 -20.83
CA PRO A 42 7.24 -6.86 -21.34
C PRO A 42 8.05 -5.56 -21.45
N ARG A 43 7.40 -4.39 -21.38
CA ARG A 43 8.05 -3.08 -21.33
C ARG A 43 8.62 -2.75 -19.95
N VAL A 44 8.28 -3.52 -18.92
CA VAL A 44 8.81 -3.36 -17.55
C VAL A 44 10.14 -4.09 -17.42
N GLY A 45 11.20 -3.34 -17.12
CA GLY A 45 12.50 -3.93 -16.76
C GLY A 45 12.52 -4.35 -15.28
N LEU A 46 12.66 -5.65 -15.00
CA LEU A 46 12.80 -6.15 -13.62
C LEU A 46 14.24 -6.55 -13.28
N LEU A 47 14.73 -6.05 -12.15
CA LEU A 47 16.03 -6.39 -11.58
C LEU A 47 15.87 -7.30 -10.36
N ALA A 48 16.83 -8.22 -10.18
CA ALA A 48 16.89 -9.05 -8.98
C ALA A 48 17.34 -8.21 -7.78
N PHE A 49 16.59 -8.25 -6.67
CA PHE A 49 16.97 -7.61 -5.41
C PHE A 49 16.25 -8.28 -4.23
N ASP A 50 17.01 -8.64 -3.21
CA ASP A 50 16.51 -9.25 -1.97
C ASP A 50 16.88 -8.46 -0.71
N GLY A 51 17.63 -7.36 -0.84
CA GLY A 51 18.10 -6.54 0.28
C GLY A 51 19.52 -6.87 0.76
N SER A 52 20.14 -7.94 0.26
CA SER A 52 21.47 -8.38 0.71
C SER A 52 22.63 -7.64 0.05
N GLN A 53 22.45 -7.19 -1.19
CA GLN A 53 23.46 -6.49 -1.99
C GLN A 53 22.84 -5.32 -2.75
N PRO A 54 23.61 -4.26 -3.05
CA PRO A 54 23.13 -3.16 -3.87
C PRO A 54 22.83 -3.63 -5.30
N LEU A 55 21.99 -2.88 -6.00
CA LEU A 55 21.79 -3.03 -7.44
C LEU A 55 23.11 -2.76 -8.18
N ALA A 56 23.21 -3.28 -9.41
CA ALA A 56 24.33 -3.00 -10.29
C ALA A 56 24.52 -1.48 -10.48
N ALA A 57 25.79 -1.06 -10.59
CA ALA A 57 26.12 0.34 -10.88
C ALA A 57 25.38 0.82 -12.15
N GLY A 58 24.85 2.03 -12.09
CA GLY A 58 24.09 2.64 -13.18
C GLY A 58 22.62 2.24 -13.27
N ALA A 59 22.14 1.29 -12.44
CA ALA A 59 20.76 0.81 -12.50
C ALA A 59 19.69 1.89 -12.23
N LEU A 60 20.07 3.01 -11.61
CA LEU A 60 19.17 4.11 -11.26
C LEU A 60 19.49 5.41 -12.00
N ASP A 61 20.47 5.47 -12.90
CA ASP A 61 21.01 6.74 -13.44
C ASP A 61 19.98 7.58 -14.20
N ASP A 62 19.04 6.94 -14.88
CA ASP A 62 17.97 7.58 -15.64
C ASP A 62 16.63 7.62 -14.89
N VAL A 63 16.61 7.22 -13.61
CA VAL A 63 15.40 7.21 -12.78
C VAL A 63 15.04 8.64 -12.37
N THR A 64 13.76 8.98 -12.52
CA THR A 64 13.21 10.29 -12.14
C THR A 64 12.24 10.16 -10.96
N HIS A 65 11.56 9.03 -10.82
CA HIS A 65 10.59 8.77 -9.76
C HIS A 65 10.83 7.41 -9.15
N VAL A 66 10.68 7.33 -7.82
CA VAL A 66 10.71 6.04 -7.12
C VAL A 66 9.40 5.85 -6.37
N VAL A 67 8.78 4.68 -6.55
CA VAL A 67 7.79 4.16 -5.59
C VAL A 67 8.44 3.02 -4.83
N HIS A 68 8.54 3.19 -3.50
CA HIS A 68 9.15 2.20 -2.63
C HIS A 68 8.11 1.47 -1.79
N SER A 69 8.00 0.15 -1.97
CA SER A 69 7.00 -0.69 -1.32
C SER A 69 7.55 -1.88 -0.54
N ILE A 70 8.89 -2.04 -0.52
CA ILE A 70 9.53 -3.11 0.25
C ILE A 70 9.24 -2.88 1.75
N ALA A 71 8.94 -3.96 2.46
CA ALA A 71 8.74 -3.89 3.90
C ALA A 71 10.11 -3.86 4.61
N PRO A 72 10.31 -2.99 5.62
CA PRO A 72 11.52 -3.05 6.42
C PRO A 72 11.58 -4.36 7.20
N GLY A 73 12.77 -4.96 7.21
CA GLY A 73 13.12 -6.17 7.95
C GLY A 73 13.55 -5.85 9.38
N GLU A 74 14.10 -6.86 10.08
CA GLU A 74 14.54 -6.70 11.46
C GLU A 74 15.75 -5.77 11.59
N GLU A 75 16.63 -5.81 10.59
CA GLU A 75 17.82 -4.98 10.46
C GLU A 75 17.53 -3.60 9.84
N GLY A 76 16.26 -3.30 9.59
CA GLY A 76 15.81 -2.05 8.99
C GLY A 76 15.34 -2.19 7.53
N ASP A 77 15.29 -1.07 6.84
CA ASP A 77 14.90 -1.01 5.43
C ASP A 77 16.06 -1.43 4.54
N GLY A 78 16.02 -2.64 3.99
CA GLY A 78 17.10 -3.17 3.16
C GLY A 78 17.38 -2.36 1.91
N PHE A 79 16.37 -1.69 1.33
CA PHE A 79 16.62 -0.84 0.17
C PHE A 79 17.37 0.44 0.57
N LEU A 80 16.99 1.03 1.71
CA LEU A 80 17.69 2.17 2.29
C LEU A 80 19.14 1.80 2.66
N VAL A 81 19.34 0.69 3.36
CA VAL A 81 20.67 0.23 3.82
C VAL A 81 21.64 0.09 2.64
N GLN A 82 21.19 -0.51 1.55
CA GLN A 82 22.03 -0.76 0.39
C GLN A 82 22.22 0.45 -0.53
N HIS A 83 21.32 1.44 -0.50
CA HIS A 83 21.30 2.52 -1.50
C HIS A 83 21.24 3.93 -0.95
N ARG A 84 21.50 4.13 0.35
CA ARG A 84 21.45 5.45 1.00
C ARG A 84 22.21 6.52 0.20
N ASP A 85 23.45 6.22 -0.17
CA ASP A 85 24.30 7.16 -0.90
C ASP A 85 23.98 7.21 -2.41
N LEU A 86 23.56 6.08 -2.98
CA LEU A 86 23.22 6.00 -4.40
C LEU A 86 21.98 6.85 -4.71
N VAL A 87 20.91 6.70 -3.91
CA VAL A 87 19.64 7.39 -4.12
C VAL A 87 19.79 8.91 -4.01
N ARG A 88 20.68 9.42 -3.13
CA ARG A 88 20.98 10.86 -3.04
C ARG A 88 21.73 11.41 -4.26
N ARG A 89 22.40 10.55 -5.02
CA ARG A 89 23.25 10.92 -6.16
C ARG A 89 22.60 10.63 -7.50
N VAL A 90 21.39 10.06 -7.53
CA VAL A 90 20.65 9.87 -8.79
C VAL A 90 20.38 11.24 -9.38
N PRO A 91 20.99 11.60 -10.53
CA PRO A 91 21.06 12.98 -10.99
C PRO A 91 19.70 13.56 -11.38
N ASN A 92 18.78 12.69 -11.82
CA ASN A 92 17.46 13.10 -12.34
C ASN A 92 16.31 12.79 -11.38
N LEU A 93 16.60 12.26 -10.19
CA LEU A 93 15.56 11.90 -9.23
C LEU A 93 14.88 13.17 -8.72
N ARG A 94 13.55 13.25 -8.89
CA ARG A 94 12.75 14.40 -8.47
C ARG A 94 11.68 14.06 -7.44
N TRP A 95 11.25 12.80 -7.38
CA TRP A 95 10.15 12.38 -6.53
C TRP A 95 10.35 10.97 -5.97
N PHE A 96 10.07 10.80 -4.68
CA PHE A 96 10.16 9.54 -3.97
C PHE A 96 8.91 9.33 -3.10
N GLY A 97 8.08 8.36 -3.49
CA GLY A 97 6.91 7.94 -2.74
C GLY A 97 7.15 6.66 -1.95
N TYR A 98 7.02 6.74 -0.63
CA TYR A 98 7.11 5.57 0.25
C TYR A 98 5.72 5.01 0.59
N LEU A 99 5.47 3.75 0.23
CA LEU A 99 4.23 3.04 0.56
C LEU A 99 4.34 2.47 1.98
N SER A 100 3.75 3.20 2.92
CA SER A 100 3.63 2.83 4.32
C SER A 100 2.28 2.13 4.59
N THR A 101 1.86 2.10 5.86
CA THR A 101 0.61 1.48 6.28
C THR A 101 -0.03 2.28 7.41
N THR A 102 -1.36 2.24 7.51
CA THR A 102 -2.11 2.79 8.65
C THR A 102 -1.77 2.11 9.98
N GLY A 103 -1.10 0.94 9.97
CA GLY A 103 -0.57 0.28 11.17
C GLY A 103 0.32 1.16 12.04
N VAL A 104 0.93 2.20 11.48
CA VAL A 104 1.75 3.17 12.23
C VAL A 104 0.96 3.93 13.29
N TYR A 105 -0.35 4.07 13.14
CA TYR A 105 -1.21 4.71 14.14
C TYR A 105 -1.52 3.83 15.36
N GLY A 106 -1.26 2.53 15.27
CA GLY A 106 -1.55 1.55 16.32
C GLY A 106 -3.04 1.45 16.69
N ASP A 107 -3.31 1.05 17.93
CA ASP A 107 -4.66 0.96 18.46
C ASP A 107 -5.19 2.33 18.91
N ARG A 108 -6.44 2.59 18.56
CA ARG A 108 -7.19 3.80 18.93
C ARG A 108 -8.53 3.45 19.57
N ALA A 109 -8.75 2.19 19.94
CA ALA A 109 -10.01 1.69 20.49
C ALA A 109 -11.22 2.04 19.60
N GLY A 110 -11.02 2.06 18.28
CA GLY A 110 -12.03 2.47 17.29
C GLY A 110 -12.10 3.98 17.03
N GLY A 111 -11.31 4.81 17.70
CA GLY A 111 -11.22 6.23 17.40
C GLY A 111 -10.79 6.54 15.96
N GLU A 112 -11.07 7.76 15.51
CA GLU A 112 -10.60 8.28 14.23
C GLU A 112 -9.12 8.68 14.29
N VAL A 113 -8.43 8.59 13.15
CA VAL A 113 -7.07 9.10 12.94
C VAL A 113 -6.94 9.79 11.60
N SER A 114 -6.10 10.81 11.58
CA SER A 114 -5.71 11.62 10.43
C SER A 114 -4.19 11.67 10.30
N GLU A 115 -3.69 12.29 9.25
CA GLU A 115 -2.26 12.50 9.03
C GLU A 115 -1.63 13.47 10.03
N ALA A 116 -2.44 14.25 10.76
CA ALA A 116 -1.98 15.11 11.85
C ALA A 116 -1.70 14.33 13.14
N ASP A 117 -2.23 13.10 13.27
CA ASP A 117 -2.02 12.28 14.45
C ASP A 117 -0.64 11.64 14.46
N PRO A 118 0.11 11.70 15.59
CA PRO A 118 1.42 11.09 15.68
C PRO A 118 1.31 9.55 15.61
N PRO A 119 2.30 8.88 14.98
CA PRO A 119 2.39 7.42 15.03
C PRO A 119 2.42 6.89 16.47
N ARG A 120 1.70 5.81 16.72
CA ARG A 120 1.67 5.08 18.02
C ARG A 120 1.73 3.57 17.78
N PRO A 121 2.79 3.06 17.13
CA PRO A 121 2.83 1.68 16.65
C PRO A 121 2.82 0.64 17.80
N GLY A 122 1.80 -0.24 17.82
CA GLY A 122 1.70 -1.32 18.80
C GLY A 122 2.60 -2.53 18.48
N SER A 123 2.72 -2.86 17.19
CA SER A 123 3.51 -4.01 16.73
C SER A 123 4.96 -3.68 16.35
N ALA A 124 5.85 -4.67 16.42
CA ALA A 124 7.23 -4.54 15.97
C ALA A 124 7.33 -4.15 14.48
N ARG A 125 6.46 -4.71 13.65
CA ARG A 125 6.35 -4.37 12.22
C ARG A 125 5.98 -2.90 12.00
N ALA A 126 5.02 -2.38 12.79
CA ALA A 126 4.64 -0.97 12.70
C ALA A 126 5.76 -0.04 13.20
N ARG A 127 6.50 -0.43 14.25
CA ARG A 127 7.70 0.31 14.71
C ARG A 127 8.76 0.41 13.64
N ARG A 128 9.09 -0.71 12.97
CA ARG A 128 10.02 -0.73 11.83
C ARG A 128 9.53 0.15 10.69
N ARG A 129 8.22 0.18 10.44
CA ARG A 129 7.62 1.05 9.42
C ARG A 129 7.80 2.53 9.75
N VAL A 130 7.55 2.94 11.01
CA VAL A 130 7.79 4.32 11.47
C VAL A 130 9.27 4.68 11.37
N ALA A 131 10.18 3.77 11.75
CA ALA A 131 11.61 4.00 11.62
C ALA A 131 12.02 4.23 10.15
N ALA A 132 11.47 3.46 9.21
CA ALA A 132 11.69 3.67 7.78
C ALA A 132 11.10 5.01 7.28
N GLU A 133 9.87 5.38 7.68
CA GLU A 133 9.28 6.69 7.32
C GLU A 133 10.21 7.85 7.72
N THR A 134 10.76 7.79 8.95
CA THR A 134 11.67 8.79 9.50
C THR A 134 13.03 8.78 8.80
N ALA A 135 13.60 7.60 8.54
CA ALA A 135 14.92 7.49 7.95
C ALA A 135 14.95 7.98 6.49
N TRP A 136 13.92 7.66 5.71
CA TRP A 136 13.77 8.18 4.35
C TRP A 136 13.53 9.70 4.36
N ARG A 137 12.72 10.22 5.28
CA ARG A 137 12.55 11.68 5.43
C ARG A 137 13.86 12.39 5.72
N ALA A 138 14.64 11.86 6.66
CA ALA A 138 15.95 12.42 7.00
C ALA A 138 16.94 12.32 5.84
N LEU A 139 16.82 11.30 4.98
CA LEU A 139 17.68 11.17 3.80
C LEU A 139 17.48 12.30 2.79
N PHE A 140 16.22 12.68 2.56
CA PHE A 140 15.85 13.65 1.53
C PHE A 140 15.75 15.10 2.04
N ALA A 141 15.82 15.33 3.35
CA ALA A 141 15.64 16.66 3.97
C ALA A 141 16.54 17.76 3.36
N ASP A 142 17.76 17.42 2.96
CA ASP A 142 18.73 18.36 2.37
C ASP A 142 18.92 18.10 0.86
N THR A 143 17.87 17.67 0.17
CA THR A 143 17.92 17.36 -1.26
C THR A 143 16.75 18.03 -1.99
N PRO A 144 16.85 18.28 -3.31
CA PRO A 144 15.71 18.79 -4.09
C PRO A 144 14.64 17.72 -4.39
N VAL A 145 14.83 16.48 -3.91
CA VAL A 145 13.90 15.37 -4.16
C VAL A 145 12.67 15.54 -3.27
N THR A 146 11.49 15.60 -3.88
CA THR A 146 10.22 15.56 -3.12
C THR A 146 10.04 14.19 -2.49
N TYR A 147 9.96 14.12 -1.16
CA TYR A 147 9.67 12.89 -0.44
C TYR A 147 8.26 12.88 0.14
N GLN A 148 7.49 11.83 -0.16
CA GLN A 148 6.11 11.68 0.30
C GLN A 148 5.83 10.29 0.87
N VAL A 149 4.95 10.24 1.86
CA VAL A 149 4.53 8.99 2.52
C VAL A 149 3.06 8.70 2.25
N PHE A 150 2.76 7.48 1.81
CA PHE A 150 1.40 7.01 1.56
C PHE A 150 1.05 5.88 2.54
N ARG A 151 0.25 6.19 3.56
CA ARG A 151 -0.18 5.23 4.60
C ARG A 151 -1.39 4.46 4.11
N LEU A 152 -1.15 3.27 3.56
CA LEU A 152 -2.18 2.45 2.93
C LEU A 152 -3.03 1.68 3.96
N ALA A 153 -4.34 1.69 3.76
CA ALA A 153 -5.29 0.81 4.44
C ALA A 153 -5.27 -0.62 3.84
N GLY A 154 -6.23 -1.47 4.22
CA GLY A 154 -6.33 -2.83 3.70
C GLY A 154 -6.59 -2.86 2.18
N ILE A 155 -5.56 -3.17 1.40
CA ILE A 155 -5.62 -3.15 -0.07
C ILE A 155 -6.51 -4.29 -0.59
N TYR A 156 -7.46 -3.95 -1.46
CA TYR A 156 -8.25 -4.90 -2.24
C TYR A 156 -8.36 -4.49 -3.71
N GLY A 157 -8.75 -5.43 -4.56
CA GLY A 157 -8.90 -5.22 -6.01
C GLY A 157 -9.00 -6.55 -6.78
N PRO A 158 -8.78 -6.54 -8.10
CA PRO A 158 -8.81 -7.75 -8.92
C PRO A 158 -7.78 -8.79 -8.43
N GLY A 159 -8.21 -10.04 -8.29
CA GLY A 159 -7.41 -11.15 -7.74
C GLY A 159 -7.11 -11.07 -6.23
N ARG A 160 -7.52 -9.99 -5.54
CA ARG A 160 -7.29 -9.79 -4.11
C ARG A 160 -8.50 -9.14 -3.44
N ASN A 161 -9.55 -9.92 -3.20
CA ASN A 161 -10.78 -9.44 -2.57
C ASN A 161 -11.53 -10.59 -1.87
N VAL A 162 -12.67 -10.30 -1.23
CA VAL A 162 -13.45 -11.31 -0.50
C VAL A 162 -14.24 -12.26 -1.41
N LEU A 163 -14.56 -11.87 -2.65
CA LEU A 163 -15.23 -12.75 -3.61
C LEU A 163 -14.33 -13.93 -3.96
N GLU A 164 -13.04 -13.67 -4.19
CA GLU A 164 -12.03 -14.70 -4.41
C GLU A 164 -11.85 -15.63 -3.20
N GLN A 165 -11.97 -15.08 -1.98
CA GLN A 165 -11.91 -15.89 -0.76
C GLN A 165 -13.15 -16.77 -0.58
N LEU A 166 -14.32 -16.26 -0.94
CA LEU A 166 -15.59 -16.99 -0.90
C LEU A 166 -15.59 -18.13 -1.94
N ARG A 167 -15.25 -17.83 -3.19
CA ARG A 167 -15.12 -18.81 -4.28
C ARG A 167 -14.17 -19.96 -3.92
N ALA A 168 -13.10 -19.65 -3.19
CA ALA A 168 -12.12 -20.65 -2.76
C ALA A 168 -12.41 -21.32 -1.41
N GLY A 169 -13.55 -21.05 -0.76
CA GLY A 169 -13.90 -21.62 0.56
C GLY A 169 -12.99 -21.17 1.71
N ARG A 170 -12.24 -20.08 1.52
CA ARG A 170 -11.25 -19.55 2.47
C ARG A 170 -11.76 -18.38 3.31
N ALA A 171 -12.93 -17.82 2.99
CA ALA A 171 -13.54 -16.74 3.78
C ALA A 171 -13.92 -17.23 5.19
N ARG A 172 -13.69 -16.38 6.20
CA ARG A 172 -14.04 -16.64 7.61
C ARG A 172 -14.59 -15.36 8.23
N ILE A 173 -15.74 -15.45 8.90
CA ILE A 173 -16.30 -14.32 9.66
C ILE A 173 -15.91 -14.47 11.11
N ILE A 174 -15.03 -13.58 11.57
CA ILE A 174 -14.61 -13.51 12.97
C ILE A 174 -15.29 -12.31 13.61
N ASP A 175 -16.08 -12.58 14.65
CA ASP A 175 -16.82 -11.55 15.36
C ASP A 175 -16.04 -11.05 16.58
N LYS A 176 -15.58 -9.80 16.50
CA LYS A 176 -15.00 -9.04 17.62
C LYS A 176 -15.80 -7.75 17.75
N PRO A 177 -16.62 -7.60 18.81
CA PRO A 177 -17.46 -6.42 18.98
C PRO A 177 -16.66 -5.11 18.86
N GLY A 178 -17.18 -4.16 18.08
CA GLY A 178 -16.57 -2.86 17.83
C GLY A 178 -15.35 -2.86 16.91
N GLN A 179 -14.90 -4.02 16.42
CA GLN A 179 -13.76 -4.09 15.48
C GLN A 179 -14.17 -3.64 14.09
N VAL A 180 -13.41 -2.69 13.53
CA VAL A 180 -13.52 -2.27 12.14
C VAL A 180 -12.15 -2.30 11.46
N PHE A 181 -12.15 -2.33 10.13
CA PHE A 181 -10.97 -2.18 9.30
C PHE A 181 -11.25 -1.17 8.19
N SER A 182 -10.32 -0.24 7.97
CA SER A 182 -10.30 0.60 6.76
C SER A 182 -9.72 -0.18 5.58
N ARG A 183 -10.22 0.08 4.38
CA ARG A 183 -9.78 -0.56 3.14
C ARG A 183 -9.44 0.48 2.09
N ILE A 184 -8.81 0.07 1.01
CA ILE A 184 -8.59 0.94 -0.15
C ILE A 184 -8.49 0.09 -1.41
N HIS A 185 -9.20 0.50 -2.46
CA HIS A 185 -9.12 -0.20 -3.74
C HIS A 185 -7.83 0.16 -4.47
N VAL A 186 -7.19 -0.81 -5.14
CA VAL A 186 -5.90 -0.57 -5.83
C VAL A 186 -5.97 0.51 -6.90
N ALA A 187 -7.10 0.64 -7.60
CA ALA A 187 -7.31 1.71 -8.57
C ALA A 187 -7.25 3.10 -7.93
N ASP A 188 -7.79 3.26 -6.72
CA ASP A 188 -7.71 4.52 -5.98
C ASP A 188 -6.30 4.81 -5.47
N ILE A 189 -5.54 3.76 -5.10
CA ILE A 189 -4.11 3.93 -4.78
C ILE A 189 -3.36 4.49 -5.99
N VAL A 190 -3.59 3.94 -7.19
CA VAL A 190 -2.97 4.43 -8.43
C VAL A 190 -3.38 5.88 -8.70
N ALA A 191 -4.67 6.21 -8.60
CA ALA A 191 -5.16 7.57 -8.82
C ALA A 191 -4.46 8.58 -7.89
N VAL A 192 -4.32 8.25 -6.61
CA VAL A 192 -3.63 9.10 -5.63
C VAL A 192 -2.14 9.23 -5.94
N LEU A 193 -1.44 8.14 -6.27
CA LEU A 193 -0.01 8.20 -6.60
C LEU A 193 0.23 9.02 -7.88
N THR A 194 -0.58 8.85 -8.91
CA THR A 194 -0.50 9.64 -10.14
C THR A 194 -0.78 11.12 -9.88
N ALA A 195 -1.76 11.45 -9.02
CA ALA A 195 -2.03 12.83 -8.62
C ALA A 195 -0.86 13.45 -7.82
N ALA A 196 -0.26 12.68 -6.91
CA ALA A 196 0.87 13.14 -6.10
C ALA A 196 2.15 13.34 -6.92
N ILE A 197 2.36 12.52 -7.97
CA ILE A 197 3.44 12.71 -8.95
C ILE A 197 3.22 14.00 -9.76
N ALA A 198 1.97 14.30 -10.14
CA ALA A 198 1.63 15.49 -10.93
C ALA A 198 1.66 16.80 -10.12
N ALA A 199 1.36 16.73 -8.82
CA ALA A 199 1.36 17.85 -7.90
C ALA A 199 2.20 17.52 -6.64
N PRO A 200 3.53 17.47 -6.76
CA PRO A 200 4.42 17.11 -5.67
C PRO A 200 4.32 18.10 -4.50
N GLN A 201 4.26 17.56 -3.29
CA GLN A 201 4.18 18.29 -2.02
C GLN A 201 5.23 17.70 -1.08
N ASP A 202 6.35 18.39 -0.91
CA ASP A 202 7.47 17.83 -0.15
C ASP A 202 7.11 17.60 1.32
N GLY A 203 7.58 16.47 1.85
CA GLY A 203 7.32 16.03 3.21
C GLY A 203 5.88 15.59 3.49
N ALA A 204 4.97 15.63 2.52
CA ALA A 204 3.57 15.30 2.73
C ALA A 204 3.36 13.83 3.15
N ILE A 205 2.33 13.63 3.97
CA ILE A 205 1.83 12.32 4.38
C ILE A 205 0.38 12.26 3.95
N TYR A 206 -0.01 11.16 3.30
CA TYR A 206 -1.36 10.90 2.81
C TYR A 206 -1.88 9.55 3.31
N ASN A 207 -3.05 9.55 3.93
CA ASN A 207 -3.79 8.34 4.27
C ASN A 207 -4.60 7.88 3.06
N LEU A 208 -4.42 6.61 2.69
CA LEU A 208 -5.17 6.03 1.58
C LEU A 208 -6.16 5.00 2.15
N ALA A 209 -7.38 5.47 2.35
CA ALA A 209 -8.51 4.71 2.90
C ALA A 209 -9.82 5.13 2.22
N ASP A 210 -10.74 4.17 2.08
CA ASP A 210 -12.13 4.40 1.71
C ASP A 210 -12.93 5.03 2.87
N ASP A 211 -14.16 5.45 2.58
CA ASP A 211 -14.98 6.28 3.47
C ASP A 211 -15.76 5.46 4.51
N LEU A 212 -15.66 4.12 4.44
CA LEU A 212 -16.47 3.24 5.26
C LEU A 212 -15.63 2.18 6.00
N PRO A 213 -14.96 2.56 7.11
CA PRO A 213 -14.39 1.59 8.04
C PRO A 213 -15.45 0.59 8.48
N SER A 214 -15.25 -0.68 8.12
CA SER A 214 -16.28 -1.72 8.25
C SER A 214 -15.74 -2.97 8.93
N PRO A 215 -16.56 -3.68 9.73
CA PRO A 215 -16.24 -5.03 10.20
C PRO A 215 -15.89 -5.96 9.02
N SER A 216 -14.96 -6.89 9.23
CA SER A 216 -14.61 -7.90 8.22
C SER A 216 -15.81 -8.76 7.82
N GLY A 217 -16.67 -9.10 8.80
CA GLY A 217 -17.88 -9.87 8.57
C GLY A 217 -18.86 -9.23 7.59
N ASP A 218 -19.05 -7.91 7.66
CA ASP A 218 -20.01 -7.20 6.80
C ASP A 218 -19.58 -7.18 5.33
N VAL A 219 -18.27 -7.05 5.11
CA VAL A 219 -17.68 -7.13 3.77
C VAL A 219 -17.83 -8.54 3.18
N ILE A 220 -17.60 -9.57 3.99
CA ILE A 220 -17.78 -10.98 3.57
C ILE A 220 -19.25 -11.27 3.26
N ARG A 221 -20.18 -10.85 4.12
CA ARG A 221 -21.63 -11.05 3.90
C ARG A 221 -22.10 -10.37 2.63
N TYR A 222 -21.64 -9.15 2.37
CA TYR A 222 -21.96 -8.46 1.13
C TYR A 222 -21.38 -9.17 -0.09
N GLY A 223 -20.14 -9.68 0.01
CA GLY A 223 -19.55 -10.51 -1.05
C GLY A 223 -20.34 -11.79 -1.32
N ALA A 224 -20.82 -12.46 -0.27
CA ALA A 224 -21.64 -13.67 -0.39
C ALA A 224 -22.99 -13.36 -1.06
N ALA A 225 -23.60 -12.24 -0.68
CA ALA A 225 -24.82 -11.74 -1.33
C ALA A 225 -24.62 -11.45 -2.82
N LEU A 226 -23.50 -10.83 -3.22
CA LEU A 226 -23.19 -10.61 -4.64
C LEU A 226 -23.05 -11.93 -5.41
N LEU A 227 -22.40 -12.94 -4.81
CA LEU A 227 -22.22 -14.26 -5.43
C LEU A 227 -23.47 -15.16 -5.38
N GLY A 228 -24.53 -14.74 -4.69
CA GLY A 228 -25.71 -15.58 -4.47
C GLY A 228 -25.43 -16.84 -3.64
N CYS A 229 -24.46 -16.79 -2.71
CA CYS A 229 -24.11 -17.92 -1.84
C CYS A 229 -24.30 -17.59 -0.35
N ASP A 230 -24.33 -18.63 0.48
CA ASP A 230 -24.42 -18.46 1.93
C ASP A 230 -23.09 -17.93 2.51
N PRO A 231 -23.14 -16.95 3.43
CA PRO A 231 -21.95 -16.51 4.14
C PRO A 231 -21.43 -17.63 5.05
N PRO A 232 -20.10 -17.72 5.29
CA PRO A 232 -19.55 -18.70 6.21
C PRO A 232 -20.05 -18.46 7.64
N PRO A 233 -20.05 -19.50 8.50
CA PRO A 233 -20.49 -19.36 9.88
C PRO A 233 -19.65 -18.34 10.65
N VAL A 234 -20.29 -17.68 11.62
CA VAL A 234 -19.64 -16.70 12.50
C VAL A 234 -18.88 -17.43 13.60
N THR A 235 -17.62 -17.06 13.80
CA THR A 235 -16.81 -17.53 14.93
C THR A 235 -16.53 -16.36 15.87
N PRO A 236 -16.92 -16.43 17.16
CA PRO A 236 -16.54 -15.42 18.14
C PRO A 236 -15.01 -15.31 18.25
N PHE A 237 -14.48 -14.09 18.38
CA PHE A 237 -13.03 -13.85 18.45
C PHE A 237 -12.32 -14.66 19.54
N ALA A 238 -12.97 -14.85 20.69
CA ALA A 238 -12.44 -15.66 21.80
C ALA A 238 -12.22 -17.14 21.42
N ALA A 239 -13.03 -17.67 20.50
CA ALA A 239 -12.96 -19.05 20.02
C ALA A 239 -12.22 -19.18 18.68
N ALA A 240 -11.75 -18.06 18.10
CA ALA A 240 -11.14 -18.06 16.78
C ALA A 240 -9.68 -18.54 16.83
N GLU A 241 -9.39 -19.59 16.07
CA GLU A 241 -8.04 -20.05 15.78
C GLU A 241 -7.39 -19.16 14.71
N LEU A 242 -6.76 -18.09 15.19
CA LEU A 242 -6.07 -17.12 14.36
C LEU A 242 -4.57 -17.34 14.39
N SER A 243 -3.93 -17.24 13.22
CA SER A 243 -2.48 -17.12 13.13
C SER A 243 -1.99 -15.90 13.94
N PRO A 244 -0.71 -15.88 14.39
CA PRO A 244 -0.16 -14.74 15.12
C PRO A 244 -0.35 -13.41 14.37
N MET A 245 -0.19 -13.42 13.04
CA MET A 245 -0.41 -12.26 12.19
C MET A 245 -1.87 -11.81 12.20
N ALA A 246 -2.82 -12.73 12.01
CA ALA A 246 -4.24 -12.40 12.02
C ALA A 246 -4.65 -11.85 13.40
N ARG A 247 -4.21 -12.48 14.49
CA ARG A 247 -4.47 -12.01 15.85
C ARG A 247 -3.94 -10.59 16.10
N ALA A 248 -2.76 -10.27 15.59
CA ALA A 248 -2.19 -8.91 15.67
C ALA A 248 -2.99 -7.86 14.89
N PHE A 249 -3.71 -8.23 13.83
CA PHE A 249 -4.62 -7.29 13.16
C PHE A 249 -5.86 -6.99 14.01
N TYR A 250 -6.37 -7.97 14.76
CA TYR A 250 -7.53 -7.79 15.64
C TYR A 250 -7.17 -7.14 17.00
N SER A 251 -5.89 -7.00 17.34
CA SER A 251 -5.46 -6.30 18.56
C SER A 251 -5.46 -4.78 18.43
N GLU A 252 -5.64 -4.23 17.22
CA GLU A 252 -5.69 -2.79 16.97
C GLU A 252 -6.99 -2.43 16.24
N CYS A 253 -7.65 -1.34 16.65
CA CYS A 253 -8.87 -0.83 16.02
C CYS A 253 -8.78 0.69 15.85
N ARG A 254 -9.01 1.18 14.62
CA ARG A 254 -8.95 2.59 14.24
C ARG A 254 -9.80 2.86 12.99
N ARG A 255 -10.27 4.09 12.84
CA ARG A 255 -10.98 4.60 11.66
C ARG A 255 -10.09 5.63 10.98
N VAL A 256 -9.66 5.37 9.74
CA VAL A 256 -8.67 6.21 9.07
C VAL A 256 -9.37 7.24 8.18
N ARG A 257 -9.10 8.52 8.42
CA ARG A 257 -9.57 9.64 7.60
C ARG A 257 -8.57 9.94 6.50
N ALA A 258 -9.08 10.28 5.32
CA ALA A 258 -8.31 10.63 4.13
C ALA A 258 -8.67 12.02 3.58
N ASP A 259 -9.19 12.91 4.43
CA ASP A 259 -9.66 14.24 4.03
C ASP A 259 -8.54 15.09 3.43
N ARG A 260 -7.32 14.99 3.98
CA ARG A 260 -6.13 15.66 3.47
C ARG A 260 -5.81 15.20 2.05
N THR A 261 -5.80 13.90 1.81
CA THR A 261 -5.57 13.32 0.47
C THR A 261 -6.62 13.80 -0.53
N LYS A 262 -7.91 13.81 -0.15
CA LYS A 262 -9.00 14.31 -1.03
C LYS A 262 -8.90 15.80 -1.31
N GLY A 263 -8.51 16.59 -0.31
CA GLY A 263 -8.39 18.05 -0.40
C GLY A 263 -7.17 18.48 -1.20
N GLU A 264 -5.98 18.08 -0.77
CA GLU A 264 -4.70 18.54 -1.35
C GLU A 264 -4.43 17.96 -2.74
N LEU A 265 -4.78 16.68 -2.98
CA LEU A 265 -4.54 16.04 -4.28
C LEU A 265 -5.75 16.07 -5.20
N GLY A 266 -6.87 16.68 -4.76
CA GLY A 266 -8.12 16.67 -5.52
C GLY A 266 -8.69 15.26 -5.75
N TRP A 267 -8.25 14.25 -4.99
CA TRP A 267 -8.67 12.87 -5.18
C TRP A 267 -10.17 12.72 -4.88
N ARG A 268 -10.87 12.03 -5.77
CA ARG A 268 -12.27 11.62 -5.62
C ARG A 268 -12.30 10.10 -5.72
N PRO A 269 -12.60 9.37 -4.62
CA PRO A 269 -12.59 7.92 -4.63
C PRO A 269 -13.52 7.36 -5.71
N GLN A 270 -12.98 6.52 -6.60
CA GLN A 270 -13.79 5.72 -7.51
C GLN A 270 -14.59 4.67 -6.73
N PHE A 271 -14.01 4.17 -5.64
CA PHE A 271 -14.63 3.21 -4.75
C PHE A 271 -14.71 3.79 -3.33
N PRO A 272 -15.69 4.68 -3.07
CA PRO A 272 -15.82 5.36 -1.78
C PRO A 272 -16.11 4.38 -0.64
N THR A 273 -16.68 3.20 -0.93
CA THR A 273 -16.79 2.11 0.04
C THR A 273 -16.41 0.78 -0.58
N TYR A 274 -16.28 -0.25 0.26
CA TYR A 274 -16.13 -1.63 -0.20
C TYR A 274 -17.29 -2.10 -1.10
N ARG A 275 -18.47 -1.47 -1.04
CA ARG A 275 -19.66 -1.93 -1.75
C ARG A 275 -19.56 -1.70 -3.25
N GLU A 276 -19.13 -0.51 -3.66
CA GLU A 276 -18.91 -0.16 -5.06
C GLU A 276 -17.74 -0.98 -5.61
N GLY A 277 -16.66 -1.10 -4.84
CA GLY A 277 -15.49 -1.87 -5.27
C GLY A 277 -15.78 -3.35 -5.46
N LEU A 278 -16.46 -3.99 -4.51
CA LEU A 278 -16.83 -5.40 -4.66
C LEU A 278 -17.85 -5.62 -5.78
N ARG A 279 -18.79 -4.68 -6.01
CA ARG A 279 -19.71 -4.79 -7.14
C ARG A 279 -18.98 -4.73 -8.48
N ALA A 280 -18.10 -3.74 -8.66
CA ALA A 280 -17.30 -3.63 -9.87
C ALA A 280 -16.43 -4.87 -10.12
N LEU A 281 -15.85 -5.44 -9.05
CA LEU A 281 -15.07 -6.68 -9.15
C LEU A 281 -15.92 -7.90 -9.51
N HIS A 282 -17.14 -7.97 -8.99
CA HIS A 282 -18.09 -9.02 -9.34
C HIS A 282 -18.50 -8.93 -10.82
N ASP A 283 -18.76 -7.72 -11.31
CA ASP A 283 -19.22 -7.49 -12.67
C ASP A 283 -18.13 -7.75 -13.73
N LEU A 284 -16.85 -7.77 -13.32
CA LEU A 284 -15.71 -8.12 -14.19
C LEU A 284 -15.52 -9.63 -14.39
N GLY A 285 -16.17 -10.48 -13.58
CA GLY A 285 -16.00 -11.94 -13.58
C GLY A 285 -14.97 -12.42 -12.57
#